data_AF-A0AA90SE67-F1
#
_entry.id   AF-A0AA90SE67-F1
#
_cell.length_a   1.000
_cell.length_b   1.000
_cell.length_c   1.000
_cell.angle_alpha   90.00
_cell.angle_beta   90.00
_cell.angle_gamma   90.00
#
_symmetry.space_group_name_H-M   'P 1'
#
loop_
_entity.id
_entity.type
_entity.pdbx_description
1 polymer ?
#
loop_
_entity_poly.entity_id
_entity_poly.type
_entity_poly.pdbx_seq_one_letter_code
_entity_poly.pdbx_strand_id
1 'polypeptide(L)'
;MNKAIYLALGVNTEGHKELLGMWLSANEGAKFWLGILTELKTRGLEDILIACVDGVKSFPEAIQTVYPKNPHSAVHCPYGTQQHEICAFARLQRGGCRSQRIYQSTTEDEALRELDQVEEKWRVKYPLINRSWRKNWDNLNTLFAYPPEIRKAIYTTNAIESLNSVIRKAIKKRKLFPHDDSAKKVVYLATREASKRWTMPIHNWRAALNHLMIVFEDRLSDHI
;
A
#
# COMPACT_ATOMS: atom_id res chain seq x y z
N MET A 1 -19.01 -18.94 -4.10
CA MET A 1 -18.37 -18.33 -2.92
C MET A 1 -17.38 -17.28 -3.42
N ASN A 2 -17.48 -16.04 -2.96
CA ASN A 2 -16.54 -14.99 -3.36
C ASN A 2 -15.28 -15.10 -2.50
N LYS A 3 -14.11 -15.11 -3.15
CA LYS A 3 -12.80 -15.15 -2.49
C LYS A 3 -11.96 -14.00 -3.05
N ALA A 4 -11.08 -13.46 -2.23
CA ALA A 4 -10.12 -12.45 -2.63
C ALA A 4 -8.72 -13.06 -2.73
N ILE A 5 -7.89 -12.45 -3.59
CA ILE A 5 -6.48 -12.77 -3.72
C ILE A 5 -5.70 -11.60 -3.12
N TYR A 6 -4.91 -11.90 -2.10
CA TYR A 6 -4.03 -10.98 -1.40
C TYR A 6 -2.63 -11.12 -1.95
N LEU A 7 -1.99 -9.98 -2.21
CA LEU A 7 -0.64 -9.91 -2.76
C LEU A 7 0.21 -9.06 -1.83
N ALA A 8 1.39 -9.57 -1.47
CA ALA A 8 2.41 -8.79 -0.78
C ALA A 8 3.47 -8.38 -1.80
N LEU A 9 3.58 -7.07 -2.06
CA LEU A 9 4.62 -6.48 -2.88
C LEU A 9 5.59 -5.76 -1.95
N GLY A 10 6.84 -6.22 -1.92
CA GLY A 10 7.93 -5.64 -1.15
C GLY A 10 8.83 -4.77 -2.01
N VAL A 11 9.61 -3.93 -1.33
CA VAL A 11 10.74 -3.18 -1.90
C VAL A 11 11.95 -3.54 -1.07
N ASN A 12 12.99 -4.10 -1.69
CA ASN A 12 14.21 -4.49 -0.99
C ASN A 12 15.12 -3.28 -0.71
N THR A 13 16.23 -3.48 -0.01
CA THR A 13 17.19 -2.42 0.35
C THR A 13 17.80 -1.73 -0.87
N GLU A 14 17.91 -2.43 -2.01
CA GLU A 14 18.38 -1.87 -3.28
C GLU A 14 17.29 -1.05 -4.02
N GLY A 15 16.05 -1.10 -3.55
CA GLY A 15 14.91 -0.38 -4.12
C GLY A 15 14.17 -1.14 -5.22
N HIS A 16 14.50 -2.42 -5.42
CA HIS A 16 13.84 -3.28 -6.37
C HIS A 16 12.55 -3.85 -5.80
N LYS A 17 11.53 -3.94 -6.67
CA LYS A 17 10.22 -4.48 -6.31
C LYS A 17 10.23 -5.99 -6.41
N GLU A 18 9.65 -6.65 -5.42
CA GLU A 18 9.55 -8.11 -5.38
C GLU A 18 8.17 -8.54 -4.89
N LEU A 19 7.60 -9.57 -5.53
CA LEU A 19 6.38 -10.18 -5.03
C LEU A 19 6.75 -11.18 -3.94
N LEU A 20 6.47 -10.84 -2.68
CA LEU A 20 6.77 -11.68 -1.53
C LEU A 20 5.81 -12.86 -1.42
N GLY A 21 4.56 -12.72 -1.87
CA GLY A 21 3.62 -13.84 -1.87
C GLY A 21 2.24 -13.52 -2.43
N MET A 22 1.46 -14.58 -2.55
CA MET A 22 0.08 -14.56 -3.05
C MET A 22 -0.76 -15.56 -2.26
N TRP A 23 -1.83 -15.09 -1.64
CA TRP A 23 -2.74 -15.90 -0.84
C TRP A 23 -4.17 -15.74 -1.34
N LEU A 24 -4.94 -16.82 -1.31
CA LEU A 24 -6.34 -16.82 -1.71
C LEU A 24 -7.16 -17.19 -0.49
N SER A 25 -8.10 -16.31 -0.09
CA SER A 25 -8.89 -16.49 1.13
C SER A 25 -10.29 -15.90 0.96
N ALA A 26 -11.25 -16.49 1.67
CA ALA A 26 -12.58 -15.90 1.89
C ALA A 26 -12.64 -15.04 3.16
N ASN A 27 -11.60 -15.09 4.00
CA ASN A 27 -11.55 -14.48 5.33
C ASN A 27 -10.41 -13.44 5.42
N GLU A 28 -10.68 -12.31 6.09
CA GLU A 28 -9.74 -11.20 6.33
C GLU A 28 -9.46 -10.98 7.83
N GLY A 29 -9.77 -11.96 8.67
CA GLY A 29 -9.62 -11.84 10.13
C GLY A 29 -8.17 -11.80 10.61
N ALA A 30 -7.95 -11.44 11.88
CA ALA A 30 -6.62 -11.34 12.48
C ALA A 30 -5.77 -12.62 12.31
N LYS A 31 -6.39 -13.80 12.48
CA LYS A 31 -5.71 -15.10 12.29
C LYS A 31 -5.14 -15.28 10.88
N PHE A 32 -5.80 -14.75 9.87
CA PHE A 32 -5.35 -14.84 8.49
C PHE A 32 -4.07 -14.02 8.28
N TRP A 33 -4.06 -12.76 8.73
CA TRP A 33 -2.90 -11.88 8.63
C TRP A 33 -1.72 -12.37 9.47
N LEU A 34 -1.99 -12.87 10.68
CA LEU A 34 -0.98 -13.49 11.52
C LEU A 34 -0.33 -14.70 10.81
N GLY A 35 -1.14 -15.52 10.14
CA GLY A 35 -0.65 -16.65 9.35
C GLY A 35 0.27 -16.21 8.20
N ILE A 36 -0.14 -15.21 7.42
CA ILE A 36 0.69 -14.65 6.32
C ILE A 36 2.02 -14.12 6.86
N LEU A 37 1.98 -13.31 7.92
CA LEU A 37 3.18 -12.68 8.47
C LEU A 37 4.14 -13.71 9.07
N THR A 38 3.60 -14.76 9.71
CA THR A 38 4.38 -15.89 10.24
C THR A 38 5.01 -16.71 9.11
N GLU A 39 4.27 -16.95 8.02
CA GLU A 39 4.81 -17.61 6.83
C GLU A 39 5.98 -16.82 6.23
N LEU A 40 5.82 -15.50 6.08
CA LEU A 40 6.89 -14.63 5.59
C LEU A 40 8.12 -14.69 6.48
N LYS A 41 7.93 -14.65 7.81
CA LYS A 41 9.02 -14.77 8.79
C LYS A 41 9.74 -16.12 8.67
N THR A 42 8.98 -17.20 8.54
CA THR A 42 9.53 -18.57 8.37
C THR A 42 10.31 -18.72 7.06
N ARG A 43 9.95 -17.95 6.03
CA ARG A 43 10.65 -17.89 4.74
C ARG A 43 11.92 -17.02 4.78
N GLY A 44 12.25 -16.43 5.92
CA GLY A 44 13.45 -15.61 6.11
C GLY A 44 13.23 -14.11 5.98
N LEU A 45 11.99 -13.61 5.99
CA LEU A 45 11.77 -12.17 6.13
C LEU A 45 12.03 -11.78 7.58
N GLU A 46 13.19 -11.18 7.84
CA GLU A 46 13.64 -10.86 9.19
C GLU A 46 12.98 -9.59 9.73
N ASP A 47 12.87 -8.57 8.89
CA ASP A 47 12.34 -7.29 9.32
C ASP A 47 11.54 -6.55 8.22
N ILE A 48 10.63 -5.67 8.66
CA ILE A 48 9.78 -4.84 7.80
C ILE A 48 9.82 -3.41 8.32
N LEU A 49 10.42 -2.46 7.60
CA LEU A 49 10.49 -1.07 8.09
C LEU A 49 9.16 -0.33 8.02
N ILE A 50 8.42 -0.51 6.91
CA ILE A 50 7.16 0.16 6.64
C ILE A 50 6.22 -0.83 5.96
N ALA A 51 5.01 -0.97 6.51
CA ALA A 51 3.96 -1.81 5.95
C ALA A 51 2.74 -0.94 5.58
N CYS A 52 2.37 -0.95 4.30
CA CYS A 52 1.17 -0.28 3.80
C CYS A 52 0.07 -1.31 3.52
N VAL A 53 -1.06 -1.21 4.21
CA VAL A 53 -2.20 -2.14 4.05
C VAL A 53 -3.52 -1.37 3.96
N ASP A 54 -4.37 -1.82 3.05
CA ASP A 54 -5.65 -1.18 2.75
C ASP A 54 -6.78 -1.68 3.67
N GLY A 55 -7.25 -0.84 4.59
CA GLY A 55 -8.57 -1.00 5.23
C GLY A 55 -8.73 -2.18 6.20
N VAL A 56 -7.66 -2.92 6.51
CA VAL A 56 -7.71 -4.07 7.43
C VAL A 56 -7.46 -3.64 8.88
N LYS A 57 -8.51 -3.64 9.71
CA LYS A 57 -8.42 -3.31 11.14
C LYS A 57 -7.55 -4.25 11.96
N SER A 58 -7.47 -5.52 11.54
CA SER A 58 -6.77 -6.58 12.27
C SER A 58 -5.29 -6.71 11.90
N PHE A 59 -4.81 -5.99 10.88
CA PHE A 59 -3.42 -6.07 10.43
C PHE A 59 -2.42 -5.43 11.41
N PRO A 60 -2.68 -4.23 11.99
CA PRO A 60 -1.75 -3.60 12.93
C PRO A 60 -1.41 -4.48 14.13
N GLU A 61 -2.40 -5.14 14.72
CA GLU A 61 -2.20 -6.07 15.84
C GLU A 61 -1.36 -7.30 15.42
N ALA A 62 -1.63 -7.84 14.23
CA ALA A 62 -0.91 -8.99 13.70
C ALA A 62 0.56 -8.68 13.40
N ILE A 63 0.86 -7.52 12.80
CA ILE A 63 2.25 -7.14 12.49
C ILE A 63 3.05 -6.84 13.76
N GLN A 64 2.46 -6.18 14.76
CA GLN A 64 3.12 -5.96 16.05
C GLN A 64 3.43 -7.27 16.79
N THR A 65 2.58 -8.28 16.62
CA THR A 65 2.79 -9.61 17.22
C THR A 65 3.96 -10.36 16.59
N VAL A 66 4.10 -10.34 15.26
CA VAL A 66 5.12 -11.12 14.54
C VAL A 66 6.45 -10.36 14.42
N TYR A 67 6.36 -9.05 14.24
CA TYR A 67 7.48 -8.12 14.09
C TYR A 67 7.35 -7.02 15.18
N PRO A 68 7.78 -7.29 16.42
CA PRO A 68 7.61 -6.37 17.55
C PRO A 68 8.54 -5.15 17.50
N LYS A 69 9.67 -5.23 16.79
CA LYS A 69 10.57 -4.07 16.51
C LYS A 69 9.92 -3.01 15.61
N ASN A 70 8.61 -3.11 15.39
CA ASN A 70 7.86 -2.36 14.40
C ASN A 70 6.78 -1.42 14.95
N PRO A 71 6.97 -0.72 16.08
CA PRO A 71 5.88 0.05 16.72
C PRO A 71 5.37 1.25 15.87
N HIS A 72 6.18 1.81 14.97
CA HIS A 72 5.86 3.02 14.17
C HIS A 72 5.61 2.76 12.65
N SER A 73 5.64 1.51 12.22
CA SER A 73 5.78 1.10 10.81
C SER A 73 4.48 0.72 10.10
N ALA A 74 3.41 0.51 10.86
CA ALA A 74 2.10 0.27 10.30
C ALA A 74 1.55 1.61 9.84
N VAL A 75 2.10 2.13 8.75
CA VAL A 75 1.44 3.17 7.97
C VAL A 75 0.21 2.48 7.40
N HIS A 76 -0.88 2.50 8.16
CA HIS A 76 -2.20 2.13 7.67
C HIS A 76 -2.58 3.18 6.66
N CYS A 77 -2.03 3.09 5.46
CA CYS A 77 -2.49 3.94 4.41
C CYS A 77 -3.64 3.23 3.70
N PRO A 78 -4.86 3.79 3.75
CA PRO A 78 -5.98 3.33 2.93
C PRO A 78 -5.77 3.65 1.44
N TYR A 79 -4.57 3.38 0.88
CA TYR A 79 -4.22 3.61 -0.52
C TYR A 79 -5.06 2.77 -1.48
N GLY A 80 -5.69 1.66 -1.08
CA GLY A 80 -6.43 0.81 -2.03
C GLY A 80 -7.92 1.16 -2.17
N THR A 81 -8.57 1.53 -1.06
CA THR A 81 -10.00 1.91 -1.03
C THR A 81 -10.18 3.39 -1.32
N GLN A 82 -9.39 4.26 -0.69
CA GLN A 82 -9.50 5.70 -0.97
C GLN A 82 -8.96 6.02 -2.36
N GLN A 83 -7.96 5.32 -2.89
CA GLN A 83 -7.50 5.58 -4.26
C GLN A 83 -8.40 5.01 -5.36
N HIS A 84 -9.22 3.99 -5.12
CA HIS A 84 -10.27 3.68 -6.11
C HIS A 84 -11.30 4.81 -6.19
N GLU A 85 -11.64 5.41 -5.05
CA GLU A 85 -12.48 6.61 -4.99
C GLU A 85 -11.77 7.83 -5.60
N ILE A 86 -10.47 8.04 -5.31
CA ILE A 86 -9.63 9.17 -5.76
C ILE A 86 -9.18 9.05 -7.23
N CYS A 87 -8.86 7.87 -7.75
CA CYS A 87 -8.51 7.65 -9.16
C CYS A 87 -9.75 7.57 -10.05
N ALA A 88 -10.90 7.12 -9.54
CA ALA A 88 -12.17 7.38 -10.20
C ALA A 88 -12.44 8.90 -10.23
N PHE A 89 -12.21 9.59 -9.11
CA PHE A 89 -12.33 11.05 -8.93
C PHE A 89 -11.36 11.88 -9.81
N ALA A 90 -10.12 11.43 -10.02
CA ALA A 90 -9.10 12.07 -10.84
C ALA A 90 -9.26 11.76 -12.33
N ARG A 91 -9.62 10.52 -12.70
CA ARG A 91 -9.90 10.15 -14.10
C ARG A 91 -11.15 10.83 -14.65
N LEU A 92 -12.08 11.23 -13.78
CA LEU A 92 -13.27 11.99 -14.16
C LEU A 92 -12.99 13.47 -14.49
N GLN A 93 -11.80 14.02 -14.19
CA GLN A 93 -11.54 15.47 -14.33
C GLN A 93 -10.16 15.76 -14.95
N ARG A 94 -10.15 16.51 -16.07
CA ARG A 94 -8.97 16.89 -16.87
C ARG A 94 -8.04 17.94 -16.20
N GLY A 95 -8.06 18.08 -14.87
CA GLY A 95 -7.50 19.24 -14.17
C GLY A 95 -6.54 18.97 -13.01
N GLY A 96 -6.04 17.73 -12.85
CA GLY A 96 -5.18 17.38 -11.73
C GLY A 96 -5.95 17.28 -10.40
N CYS A 97 -5.46 16.41 -9.53
CA CYS A 97 -6.16 16.06 -8.30
C CYS A 97 -5.72 16.98 -7.17
N ARG A 98 -6.54 17.96 -6.75
CA ARG A 98 -6.21 18.83 -5.59
C ARG A 98 -5.90 18.03 -4.32
N SER A 99 -6.45 16.82 -4.19
CA SER A 99 -6.11 15.89 -3.10
C SER A 99 -4.65 15.41 -3.09
N GLN A 100 -3.88 15.59 -4.18
CA GLN A 100 -2.42 15.38 -4.15
C GLN A 100 -1.73 16.39 -3.23
N ARG A 101 -2.32 17.58 -3.04
CA ARG A 101 -1.75 18.61 -2.16
C ARG A 101 -1.70 18.16 -0.71
N ILE A 102 -2.71 17.41 -0.26
CA ILE A 102 -2.76 16.86 1.11
C ILE A 102 -1.51 16.02 1.39
N TYR A 103 -1.10 15.16 0.44
CA TYR A 103 0.09 14.31 0.60
C TYR A 103 1.42 15.05 0.36
N GLN A 104 1.38 16.16 -0.38
CA GLN A 104 2.54 17.01 -0.66
C GLN A 104 2.80 18.06 0.42
N SER A 105 1.83 18.30 1.30
CA SER A 105 1.95 19.24 2.42
C SER A 105 3.17 18.92 3.28
N THR A 106 3.84 19.94 3.78
CA THR A 106 5.05 19.79 4.59
C THR A 106 4.72 19.33 6.00
N THR A 107 3.61 19.81 6.56
CA THR A 107 3.13 19.51 7.91
C THR A 107 1.72 18.94 7.92
N GLU A 108 1.34 18.29 9.02
CA GLU A 108 -0.02 17.81 9.24
C GLU A 108 -1.04 18.96 9.23
N ASP A 109 -0.72 20.10 9.86
CA ASP A 109 -1.60 21.28 9.87
C ASP A 109 -1.89 21.81 8.47
N GLU A 110 -0.88 21.85 7.61
CA GLU A 110 -1.06 22.25 6.21
C GLU A 110 -1.94 21.24 5.46
N ALA A 111 -1.75 19.96 5.72
CA ALA A 111 -2.52 18.88 5.11
C ALA A 111 -4.00 18.90 5.55
N LEU A 112 -4.26 19.21 6.82
CA LEU A 112 -5.61 19.41 7.36
C LEU A 112 -6.31 20.59 6.68
N ARG A 113 -5.61 21.71 6.47
CA ARG A 113 -6.17 22.87 5.75
C ARG A 113 -6.50 22.52 4.29
N GLU A 114 -5.65 21.76 3.60
CA GLU A 114 -5.95 21.28 2.25
C GLU A 114 -7.12 20.29 2.24
N LEU A 115 -7.24 19.44 3.27
CA LEU A 115 -8.39 18.55 3.44
C LEU A 115 -9.69 19.33 3.63
N ASP A 116 -9.69 20.38 4.46
CA ASP A 116 -10.85 21.26 4.66
C ASP A 116 -11.28 21.93 3.35
N GLN A 117 -10.31 22.41 2.54
CA GLN A 117 -10.58 23.01 1.24
C GLN A 117 -11.13 22.02 0.21
N VAL A 118 -10.65 20.77 0.25
CA VAL A 118 -11.17 19.69 -0.58
C VAL A 118 -12.59 19.35 -0.13
N GLU A 119 -12.85 19.27 1.17
CA GLU A 119 -14.18 19.02 1.70
C GLU A 119 -15.17 20.07 1.25
N GLU A 120 -14.88 21.36 1.44
CA GLU A 120 -15.79 22.44 1.09
C GLU A 120 -16.16 22.43 -0.40
N LYS A 121 -15.17 22.19 -1.27
CA LYS A 121 -15.41 22.14 -2.72
C LYS A 121 -16.31 20.97 -3.13
N TRP A 122 -16.24 19.85 -2.44
CA TRP A 122 -16.85 18.59 -2.90
C TRP A 122 -17.95 18.05 -1.99
N ARG A 123 -18.27 18.77 -0.91
CA ARG A 123 -19.26 18.39 0.11
C ARG A 123 -20.62 18.00 -0.48
N VAL A 124 -21.10 18.74 -1.48
CA VAL A 124 -22.41 18.49 -2.10
C VAL A 124 -22.37 17.25 -3.01
N LYS A 125 -21.27 17.02 -3.73
CA LYS A 125 -21.20 16.00 -4.76
C LYS A 125 -20.77 14.63 -4.22
N TYR A 126 -19.93 14.61 -3.18
CA TYR A 126 -19.32 13.40 -2.64
C TYR A 126 -19.18 13.39 -1.11
N PRO A 127 -20.29 13.51 -0.35
CA PRO A 127 -20.25 13.60 1.12
C PRO A 127 -19.65 12.36 1.81
N LEU A 128 -19.78 11.17 1.19
CA LEU A 128 -19.25 9.92 1.74
C LEU A 128 -17.71 9.87 1.72
N ILE A 129 -17.09 10.46 0.71
CA ILE A 129 -15.62 10.49 0.57
C ILE A 129 -15.02 11.33 1.70
N ASN A 130 -15.55 12.54 1.93
CA ASN A 130 -15.07 13.43 2.99
C ASN A 130 -15.18 12.78 4.37
N ARG A 131 -16.32 12.12 4.65
CA ARG A 131 -16.51 11.37 5.91
C ARG A 131 -15.49 10.23 6.05
N SER A 132 -15.17 9.53 4.97
CA SER A 132 -14.15 8.47 4.97
C SER A 132 -12.76 9.02 5.29
N TRP A 133 -12.37 10.16 4.70
CA TRP A 133 -11.09 10.80 4.97
C TRP A 133 -10.94 11.23 6.42
N ARG A 134 -11.92 11.96 6.97
CA ARG A 134 -11.86 12.38 8.38
C ARG A 134 -11.84 11.20 9.35
N LYS A 135 -12.62 10.16 9.07
CA LYS A 135 -12.65 8.96 9.91
C LYS A 135 -11.31 8.21 9.94
N ASN A 136 -10.55 8.27 8.84
CA ASN A 136 -9.27 7.58 8.71
C ASN A 136 -8.07 8.53 8.84
N TRP A 137 -8.28 9.77 9.30
CA TRP A 137 -7.21 10.78 9.35
C TRP A 137 -6.05 10.35 10.25
N ASP A 138 -6.34 9.80 11.43
CA ASP A 138 -5.33 9.29 12.38
C ASP A 138 -4.44 8.18 11.80
N ASN A 139 -4.91 7.52 10.73
CA ASN A 139 -4.12 6.55 10.00
C ASN A 139 -3.31 7.21 8.89
N LEU A 140 -3.91 8.19 8.19
CA LEU A 140 -3.28 8.93 7.09
C LEU A 140 -2.16 9.87 7.56
N ASN A 141 -2.33 10.49 8.73
CA ASN A 141 -1.37 11.46 9.25
C ASN A 141 -0.04 10.81 9.65
N THR A 142 -0.02 9.50 9.88
CA THR A 142 1.21 8.72 10.12
C THR A 142 2.24 8.89 9.00
N LEU A 143 1.80 9.24 7.79
CA LEU A 143 2.67 9.57 6.68
C LEU A 143 3.58 10.78 6.99
N PHE A 144 3.09 11.78 7.74
CA PHE A 144 3.86 12.98 8.10
C PHE A 144 4.95 12.72 9.15
N ALA A 145 4.97 11.55 9.78
CA ALA A 145 6.12 11.10 10.56
C ALA A 145 7.38 10.87 9.68
N TYR A 146 7.20 10.77 8.36
CA TYR A 146 8.28 10.51 7.42
C TYR A 146 8.67 11.74 6.58
N PRO A 147 9.97 11.94 6.30
CA PRO A 147 10.46 12.93 5.35
C PRO A 147 9.81 12.81 3.95
N PRO A 148 9.71 13.91 3.19
CA PRO A 148 9.13 13.92 1.83
C PRO A 148 9.70 12.84 0.89
N GLU A 149 10.98 12.50 1.02
CA GLU A 149 11.68 11.50 0.23
C GLU A 149 11.08 10.10 0.41
N ILE A 150 10.83 9.72 1.67
CA ILE A 150 10.17 8.46 2.02
C ILE A 150 8.69 8.51 1.65
N ARG A 151 8.01 9.62 1.93
CA ARG A 151 6.59 9.79 1.58
C ARG A 151 6.36 9.60 0.09
N LYS A 152 7.21 10.17 -0.76
CA LYS A 152 7.14 10.02 -2.21
C LYS A 152 7.30 8.57 -2.66
N ALA A 153 8.16 7.79 -2.01
CA ALA A 153 8.26 6.36 -2.28
C ALA A 153 6.97 5.61 -1.87
N ILE A 154 6.31 6.03 -0.78
CA ILE A 154 5.08 5.43 -0.26
C ILE A 154 3.85 5.76 -1.13
N TYR A 155 3.58 7.04 -1.43
CA TYR A 155 2.36 7.45 -2.14
C TYR A 155 2.45 7.33 -3.66
N THR A 156 3.61 6.99 -4.24
CA THR A 156 3.71 6.70 -5.68
C THR A 156 3.06 5.35 -5.98
N THR A 157 1.72 5.33 -6.01
CA THR A 157 0.86 4.16 -6.20
C THR A 157 1.06 3.40 -7.51
N ASN A 158 1.97 3.86 -8.37
CA ASN A 158 2.34 3.26 -9.65
C ASN A 158 2.65 1.76 -9.52
N ALA A 159 3.29 1.31 -8.45
CA ALA A 159 3.64 -0.11 -8.30
C ALA A 159 2.40 -1.00 -8.11
N ILE A 160 1.53 -0.64 -7.17
CA ILE A 160 0.30 -1.40 -6.84
C ILE A 160 -0.74 -1.26 -7.96
N GLU A 161 -0.95 -0.06 -8.48
CA GLU A 161 -1.90 0.18 -9.57
C GLU A 161 -1.50 -0.51 -10.87
N SER A 162 -0.19 -0.49 -11.22
CA SER A 162 0.32 -1.19 -12.40
C SER A 162 0.09 -2.70 -12.28
N LEU A 163 0.41 -3.28 -11.13
CA LEU A 163 0.18 -4.71 -10.86
C LEU A 163 -1.31 -5.06 -10.94
N ASN A 164 -2.16 -4.30 -10.25
CA ASN A 164 -3.61 -4.50 -10.28
C ASN A 164 -4.19 -4.36 -11.70
N SER A 165 -3.69 -3.41 -12.50
CA SER A 165 -4.12 -3.23 -13.89
C SER A 165 -3.77 -4.45 -14.75
N VAL A 166 -2.55 -4.99 -14.62
CA VAL A 166 -2.13 -6.20 -15.33
C VAL A 166 -2.98 -7.40 -14.93
N ILE A 167 -3.23 -7.59 -13.63
CA ILE A 167 -4.06 -8.68 -13.12
C ILE A 167 -5.49 -8.54 -13.63
N ARG A 168 -6.10 -7.35 -13.52
CA ARG A 168 -7.44 -7.06 -14.05
C ARG A 168 -7.55 -7.38 -15.53
N LYS A 169 -6.55 -7.01 -16.33
CA LYS A 169 -6.50 -7.33 -17.75
C LYS A 169 -6.45 -8.84 -18.00
N ALA A 170 -5.66 -9.58 -17.21
CA ALA A 170 -5.52 -11.04 -17.33
C ALA A 170 -6.80 -11.80 -16.93
N ILE A 171 -7.57 -11.29 -15.98
CA ILE A 171 -8.82 -11.90 -15.53
C ILE A 171 -10.06 -11.38 -16.27
N LYS A 172 -10.00 -10.24 -16.98
CA LYS A 172 -11.17 -9.61 -17.63
C LYS A 172 -11.98 -10.54 -18.53
N LYS A 173 -11.31 -11.47 -19.23
CA LYS A 173 -11.96 -12.43 -20.13
C LYS A 173 -12.54 -13.66 -19.41
N ARG A 174 -12.28 -13.81 -18.11
CA ARG A 174 -12.69 -14.95 -17.28
C ARG A 174 -13.67 -14.48 -16.22
N LYS A 175 -14.96 -14.70 -16.44
CA LYS A 175 -16.01 -14.30 -15.48
C LYS A 175 -16.00 -15.15 -14.20
N LEU A 176 -15.58 -16.41 -14.30
CA LEU A 176 -15.56 -17.34 -13.17
C LEU A 176 -14.42 -18.34 -13.32
N PHE A 177 -13.88 -18.77 -12.18
CA PHE A 177 -12.84 -19.79 -12.09
C PHE A 177 -13.43 -21.06 -11.48
N PRO A 178 -13.22 -22.25 -12.08
CA PRO A 178 -13.77 -23.50 -11.56
C PRO A 178 -13.08 -23.96 -10.28
N HIS A 179 -11.80 -23.62 -10.10
CA HIS A 179 -10.97 -24.02 -8.95
C HIS A 179 -10.08 -22.85 -8.50
N ASP A 180 -9.74 -22.83 -7.21
CA ASP A 180 -8.85 -21.84 -6.61
C ASP A 180 -7.48 -21.82 -7.30
N ASP A 181 -6.92 -22.99 -7.62
CA ASP A 181 -5.60 -23.10 -8.25
C ASP A 181 -5.59 -22.56 -9.68
N SER A 182 -6.71 -22.68 -10.41
CA SER A 182 -6.86 -22.05 -11.72
C SER A 182 -6.81 -20.53 -11.61
N ALA A 183 -7.41 -19.95 -10.56
CA ALA A 183 -7.34 -18.52 -10.30
C ALA A 183 -5.91 -18.09 -9.93
N LYS A 184 -5.29 -18.80 -8.98
CA LYS A 184 -3.89 -18.56 -8.57
C LYS A 184 -2.93 -18.65 -9.75
N LYS A 185 -3.03 -19.68 -10.60
CA LYS A 185 -2.15 -19.87 -11.76
C LYS A 185 -2.22 -18.69 -12.72
N VAL A 186 -3.42 -18.18 -12.97
CA VAL A 186 -3.61 -17.01 -13.85
C VAL A 186 -2.98 -15.76 -13.28
N VAL A 187 -3.21 -15.48 -11.99
CA VAL A 187 -2.63 -14.32 -11.32
C VAL A 187 -1.11 -14.46 -11.24
N TYR A 188 -0.59 -15.62 -10.88
CA TYR A 188 0.84 -15.92 -10.85
C TYR A 188 1.51 -15.66 -12.20
N LEU A 189 0.94 -16.19 -13.30
CA LEU A 189 1.50 -15.98 -14.64
C LEU A 189 1.48 -14.50 -15.05
N ALA A 190 0.39 -13.78 -14.73
CA ALA A 190 0.28 -12.36 -15.02
C ALA A 190 1.31 -11.54 -14.23
N THR A 191 1.48 -11.83 -12.94
CA THR A 191 2.44 -11.15 -12.09
C THR A 191 3.88 -11.49 -12.47
N ARG A 192 4.17 -12.74 -12.82
CA ARG A 192 5.49 -13.15 -13.32
C ARG A 192 5.87 -12.45 -14.62
N GLU A 193 4.91 -12.23 -15.50
CA GLU A 193 5.16 -11.45 -16.72
C GLU A 193 5.35 -9.97 -16.42
N ALA A 194 4.61 -9.42 -15.46
CA ALA A 194 4.78 -8.04 -15.01
C ALA A 194 6.15 -7.82 -14.34
N SER A 195 6.63 -8.78 -13.54
CA SER A 195 7.87 -8.65 -12.78
C SER A 195 9.11 -8.59 -13.67
N LYS A 196 9.08 -9.16 -14.87
CA LYS A 196 10.15 -9.00 -15.88
C LYS A 196 10.43 -7.54 -16.26
N ARG A 197 9.46 -6.64 -16.03
CA ARG A 197 9.59 -5.20 -16.31
C ARG A 197 10.06 -4.40 -15.09
N TRP A 198 10.24 -5.03 -13.93
CA TRP A 198 10.71 -4.38 -12.71
C TRP A 198 12.25 -4.32 -12.68
N THR A 199 12.83 -3.74 -13.72
CA THR A 199 14.28 -3.72 -13.92
C THR A 199 14.99 -2.57 -13.21
N MET A 200 14.26 -1.52 -12.84
CA MET A 200 14.83 -0.33 -12.19
C MET A 200 14.34 -0.21 -10.74
N PRO A 201 15.21 0.29 -9.83
CA PRO A 201 14.79 0.69 -8.50
C PRO A 201 13.67 1.74 -8.54
N ILE A 202 12.97 1.89 -7.41
CA ILE A 202 12.01 2.99 -7.25
C ILE A 202 12.73 4.33 -7.44
N HIS A 203 12.03 5.26 -8.09
CA HIS A 203 12.54 6.60 -8.34
C HIS A 203 12.92 7.31 -7.03
N ASN A 204 14.09 7.93 -6.97
CA ASN A 204 14.67 8.56 -5.76
C ASN A 204 14.91 7.60 -4.58
N TRP A 205 15.00 6.29 -4.80
CA TRP A 205 15.19 5.32 -3.71
C TRP A 205 16.41 5.60 -2.85
N ARG A 206 17.57 5.98 -3.44
CA ARG A 206 18.78 6.29 -2.66
C ARG A 206 18.56 7.40 -1.62
N ALA A 207 17.82 8.44 -1.98
CA ALA A 207 17.51 9.52 -1.04
C ALA A 207 16.59 9.01 0.08
N ALA A 208 15.56 8.24 -0.27
CA ALA A 208 14.67 7.62 0.71
C ALA A 208 15.43 6.66 1.66
N LEU A 209 16.34 5.84 1.11
CA LEU A 209 17.15 4.90 1.87
C LEU A 209 18.04 5.61 2.89
N ASN A 210 18.71 6.71 2.51
CA ASN A 210 19.52 7.48 3.45
C ASN A 210 18.70 7.99 4.63
N HIS A 211 17.48 8.45 4.39
CA HIS A 211 16.57 8.85 5.48
C HIS A 211 16.08 7.64 6.29
N LEU A 212 15.80 6.50 5.65
CA LEU A 212 15.44 5.27 6.35
C LEU A 212 16.56 4.79 7.26
N MET A 213 17.82 4.90 6.83
CA MET A 213 18.99 4.57 7.65
C MET A 213 19.10 5.45 8.88
N ILE A 214 18.72 6.73 8.81
CA ILE A 214 18.71 7.63 9.97
C ILE A 214 17.54 7.30 10.91
N VAL A 215 16.35 7.05 10.35
CA VAL A 215 15.13 6.79 11.14
C VAL A 215 15.15 5.39 11.78
N PHE A 216 15.79 4.41 11.13
CA PHE A 216 15.80 3.00 11.51
C PHE A 216 17.23 2.45 11.64
N GLU A 217 18.17 3.26 12.13
CA GLU A 217 19.62 2.94 12.22
C GLU A 217 19.86 1.55 12.83
N ASP A 218 19.30 1.28 14.00
CA ASP A 218 19.43 0.01 14.75
C ASP A 218 18.83 -1.22 14.05
N ARG A 219 18.11 -1.03 12.94
CA ARG A 219 17.40 -2.09 12.21
C ARG A 219 17.98 -2.35 10.82
N LEU A 220 18.70 -1.38 10.25
CA LEU A 220 19.28 -1.48 8.90
C LEU A 220 20.78 -1.80 8.93
N SER A 221 21.47 -1.50 10.03
CA SER A 221 22.91 -1.74 10.19
C SER A 221 23.33 -3.20 9.98
N ASP A 222 22.45 -4.16 10.31
CA ASP A 222 22.72 -5.59 10.16
C ASP A 222 22.44 -6.12 8.72
N HIS A 223 21.91 -5.29 7.84
CA HIS A 223 21.35 -5.70 6.53
C HIS A 223 21.85 -4.90 5.32
N ILE A 224 22.75 -3.93 5.52
CA ILE A 224 23.37 -3.10 4.47
C ILE A 224 24.87 -3.37 4.39
#